data_AF-A0A8J6SY73-F1
#
_entry.id   AF-A0A8J6SY73-F1
#
_cell.length_a   1.000
_cell.length_b   1.000
_cell.length_c   1.000
_cell.angle_alpha   90.00
_cell.angle_beta   90.00
_cell.angle_gamma   90.00
#
_symmetry.space_group_name_H-M   'P 1'
#
loop_
_entity.id
_entity.type
_entity.pdbx_description
1 polymer ?
#
loop_
_entity_poly.entity_id
_entity_poly.type
_entity_poly.pdbx_seq_one_letter_code
_entity_poly.pdbx_strand_id
1 'polypeptide(L)'
;MKNSEFKNKVLQEIEHIPENRLVELYDVIHTFRLQAELGSSEPGSIMKFAGCWSDLPNEIYTEFLDDISLRRQQAFSRRRNRETSSS
;
A
#
# COMPACT_ATOMS: atom_id res chain seq x y z
N MET A 1 -18.18 -14.48 20.24
CA MET A 1 -18.32 -13.18 20.94
C MET A 1 -18.96 -12.19 19.99
N LYS A 2 -19.95 -11.41 20.43
CA LYS A 2 -20.52 -10.37 19.57
C LYS A 2 -19.48 -9.25 19.39
N ASN A 3 -19.37 -8.66 18.19
CA ASN A 3 -18.41 -7.57 17.92
C ASN A 3 -18.55 -6.40 18.91
N SER A 4 -19.75 -6.15 19.42
CA SER A 4 -20.01 -5.14 20.45
C SER A 4 -19.36 -5.47 21.80
N GLU A 5 -19.39 -6.73 22.23
CA GLU A 5 -18.76 -7.17 23.49
C GLU A 5 -17.23 -7.06 23.41
N PHE A 6 -16.65 -7.37 22.25
CA PHE A 6 -15.21 -7.23 22.04
C PHE A 6 -14.76 -5.76 22.05
N LYS A 7 -15.52 -4.87 21.39
CA LYS A 7 -15.24 -3.42 21.41
C LYS A 7 -15.23 -2.86 22.84
N ASN A 8 -16.19 -3.27 23.67
CA ASN A 8 -16.25 -2.83 25.06
C ASN A 8 -15.03 -3.28 25.86
N LYS A 9 -14.56 -4.53 25.67
CA LYS A 9 -13.33 -5.01 26.31
C LYS A 9 -12.11 -4.21 25.88
N VAL A 10 -11.98 -3.89 24.59
CA VAL A 10 -10.87 -3.08 24.08
C VAL A 10 -10.87 -1.67 24.71
N LEU A 11 -12.04 -1.03 24.81
CA LEU A 11 -12.15 0.29 25.45
C LEU A 11 -11.78 0.24 26.93
N GLN A 12 -12.21 -0.79 27.65
CA GLN A 12 -11.84 -0.99 29.06
C GLN A 12 -10.33 -1.13 29.23
N GLU A 13 -9.64 -1.93 28.41
CA GLU A 13 -8.18 -2.05 28.50
C GLU A 13 -7.47 -0.71 28.23
N ILE A 14 -7.98 0.09 27.28
CA ILE A 14 -7.44 1.41 26.96
C ILE A 14 -7.52 2.36 28.17
N GLU A 15 -8.61 2.32 28.94
CA GLU A 15 -8.79 3.16 30.14
C GLU A 15 -7.78 2.85 31.26
N HIS A 16 -7.20 1.64 31.29
CA HIS A 16 -6.23 1.24 32.32
C HIS A 16 -4.78 1.58 31.94
N ILE A 17 -4.54 2.14 30.75
CA ILE A 17 -3.19 2.48 30.29
C ILE A 17 -2.71 3.77 30.99
N PRO A 18 -1.49 3.79 31.56
CA PRO A 18 -0.97 4.97 32.23
C PRO A 18 -0.73 6.12 31.25
N GLU A 19 -0.93 7.36 31.72
CA GLU A 19 -0.87 8.58 30.89
C GLU A 19 0.40 8.71 30.06
N ASN A 20 1.54 8.30 30.62
CA ASN A 20 2.85 8.35 29.97
C ASN A 20 2.97 7.44 28.73
N ARG A 21 2.01 6.55 28.48
CA ARG A 21 1.93 5.69 27.31
C ARG A 21 0.77 6.03 26.36
N LEU A 22 -0.02 7.06 26.68
CA LEU A 22 -1.16 7.45 25.84
C LEU A 22 -0.74 7.93 24.45
N VAL A 23 0.46 8.54 24.33
CA VAL A 23 1.01 8.96 23.03
C VAL A 23 1.27 7.73 22.15
N GLU A 24 1.97 6.73 22.68
CA GLU A 24 2.26 5.47 21.96
C GLU A 24 0.97 4.74 21.57
N LEU A 25 -0.01 4.70 22.48
CA LEU A 25 -1.31 4.10 22.23
C LEU A 25 -2.08 4.85 21.14
N TYR A 26 -2.06 6.19 21.18
CA TYR A 26 -2.70 7.03 20.18
C TYR A 26 -2.12 6.74 18.79
N ASP A 27 -0.80 6.68 18.67
CA ASP A 27 -0.14 6.42 17.38
C ASP A 27 -0.55 5.07 16.80
N VAL A 28 -0.66 4.03 17.63
CA VAL A 28 -1.13 2.71 17.21
C VAL A 28 -2.58 2.76 16.72
N ILE A 29 -3.50 3.32 17.52
CA ILE A 29 -4.92 3.44 17.16
C ILE A 29 -5.11 4.29 15.90
N HIS A 30 -4.37 5.40 15.80
CA HIS A 30 -4.39 6.31 14.66
C HIS A 30 -3.93 5.61 13.39
N THR A 31 -2.87 4.79 13.48
CA THR A 31 -2.36 4.00 12.36
C THR A 31 -3.41 2.99 11.88
N PHE A 32 -4.08 2.26 12.78
CA PHE A 32 -5.16 1.35 12.40
C PHE A 32 -6.30 2.08 11.68
N ARG A 33 -6.68 3.28 12.15
CA ARG A 33 -7.71 4.10 11.49
C ARG A 33 -7.28 4.53 10.09
N LEU A 34 -6.08 5.08 9.95
CA LEU A 34 -5.53 5.51 8.66
C LEU A 34 -5.43 4.34 7.67
N GLN A 35 -5.00 3.17 8.12
CA GLN A 35 -4.92 1.98 7.27
C GLN A 35 -6.29 1.48 6.84
N ALA A 36 -7.31 1.58 7.69
CA ALA A 36 -8.68 1.27 7.30
C ALA A 36 -9.22 2.26 6.25
N GLU A 37 -8.90 3.54 6.39
CA GLU A 37 -9.22 4.59 5.40
C GLU A 37 -8.47 4.36 4.07
N LEU A 38 -7.17 4.07 4.12
CA LEU A 38 -6.36 3.76 2.94
C LEU A 38 -6.73 2.43 2.27
N GLY A 39 -7.10 1.41 3.03
CA GLY A 39 -7.63 0.15 2.51
C GLY A 39 -9.01 0.31 1.86
N SER A 40 -9.72 1.40 2.16
CA SER A 40 -10.96 1.79 1.47
C SER A 40 -10.76 2.73 0.28
N SER A 41 -9.53 3.21 0.04
CA SER A 41 -9.15 3.74 -1.27
C SER A 41 -9.08 2.56 -2.23
N GLU A 42 -10.23 2.18 -2.76
CA GLU A 42 -10.31 1.19 -3.83
C GLU A 42 -9.23 1.48 -4.88
N PRO A 43 -8.57 0.46 -5.45
CA PRO A 43 -7.73 0.63 -6.64
C PRO A 43 -8.43 1.43 -7.75
N GLY A 44 -9.77 1.38 -7.78
CA GLY A 44 -10.62 2.21 -8.63
C GLY A 44 -10.40 3.72 -8.46
N SER A 45 -10.09 4.23 -7.26
CA SER A 45 -9.77 5.65 -7.01
C SER A 45 -8.56 6.13 -7.81
N ILE A 46 -7.49 5.34 -7.82
CA ILE A 46 -6.27 5.65 -8.59
C ILE A 46 -6.54 5.50 -10.09
N MET A 47 -7.33 4.51 -10.49
CA MET A 47 -7.73 4.31 -11.89
C MET A 47 -8.70 5.39 -12.42
N LYS A 48 -9.48 6.08 -11.56
CA LYS A 48 -10.35 7.22 -11.95
C LYS A 48 -9.56 8.39 -12.55
N PHE A 49 -8.30 8.55 -12.16
CA PHE A 49 -7.41 9.58 -12.71
C PHE A 49 -6.63 9.09 -13.94
N ALA A 50 -6.71 7.79 -14.25
CA ALA A 50 -6.09 7.15 -15.38
C ALA A 50 -7.10 7.00 -16.55
N GLY A 51 -7.93 8.01 -16.81
CA GLY A 51 -9.04 7.92 -17.77
C GLY A 51 -8.66 7.43 -19.18
N CYS A 52 -7.44 7.68 -19.64
CA CYS A 52 -6.95 7.15 -20.92
C CYS A 52 -6.67 5.63 -20.89
N TRP A 53 -6.46 5.07 -19.71
CA TRP A 53 -6.15 3.66 -19.46
C TRP A 53 -7.40 2.84 -19.16
N SER A 54 -8.47 3.46 -18.64
CA SER A 54 -9.75 2.77 -18.41
C SER A 54 -10.45 2.35 -19.70
N ASP A 55 -10.21 3.07 -20.80
CA ASP A 55 -10.75 2.75 -22.12
C ASP A 55 -9.86 1.78 -22.92
N LEU A 56 -8.68 1.42 -22.38
CA LEU A 56 -7.76 0.51 -23.03
C LEU A 56 -8.19 -0.94 -22.76
N PRO A 57 -8.32 -1.79 -23.80
CA PRO A 57 -8.57 -3.22 -23.60
C PRO A 57 -7.51 -3.84 -22.68
N ASN A 58 -7.94 -4.72 -21.78
CA ASN A 58 -7.06 -5.35 -20.78
C ASN A 58 -5.89 -6.10 -21.44
N GLU A 59 -6.11 -6.67 -22.62
CA GLU A 59 -5.08 -7.37 -23.38
C GLU A 59 -3.95 -6.43 -23.79
N ILE A 60 -4.30 -5.24 -24.30
CA ILE A 60 -3.33 -4.21 -24.73
C ILE A 60 -2.62 -3.61 -23.50
N TYR A 61 -3.36 -3.40 -22.41
CA TYR A 61 -2.77 -2.94 -21.16
C TYR A 61 -1.74 -3.92 -20.60
N THR A 62 -2.05 -5.21 -20.63
CA THR A 62 -1.16 -6.26 -20.12
C THR A 62 0.10 -6.39 -20.98
N GLU A 63 -0.05 -6.39 -22.31
CA GLU A 63 1.07 -6.41 -23.26
C GLU A 63 2.01 -5.20 -23.04
N PHE A 64 1.44 -4.02 -22.82
CA PHE A 64 2.20 -2.82 -22.53
C PHE A 64 2.99 -2.90 -21.22
N LEU A 65 2.40 -3.47 -20.17
CA LEU A 65 3.08 -3.69 -18.88
C LEU A 65 4.25 -4.67 -19.02
N ASP A 66 4.07 -5.74 -19.79
CA ASP A 66 5.11 -6.74 -20.05
C ASP A 66 6.30 -6.12 -20.81
N ASP A 67 6.04 -5.31 -21.82
CA ASP A 67 7.08 -4.57 -22.57
C ASP A 67 7.83 -3.56 -21.67
N ILE A 68 7.12 -2.83 -20.80
CA ILE A 68 7.78 -1.98 -19.79
C ILE A 68 8.67 -2.80 -18.85
N SER A 69 8.16 -3.92 -18.34
CA SER A 69 8.88 -4.79 -17.42
C SER A 69 10.17 -5.31 -18.07
N LEU A 70 10.06 -5.82 -19.30
CA LEU A 70 11.18 -6.31 -20.09
C LEU A 70 12.24 -5.20 -20.33
N ARG A 71 11.82 -4.01 -20.75
CA ARG A 71 12.74 -2.88 -20.95
C ARG A 71 13.43 -2.45 -19.66
N ARG A 72 12.72 -2.41 -18.54
CA ARG A 72 13.32 -2.10 -17.22
C ARG A 72 14.38 -3.14 -16.87
N GLN A 73 14.05 -4.43 -16.95
CA GLN A 73 15.00 -5.51 -16.68
C GLN A 73 16.26 -5.40 -17.56
N GLN A 74 16.09 -5.11 -18.85
CA GLN A 74 17.22 -4.93 -19.78
C GLN A 74 18.05 -3.67 -19.49
N ALA A 75 17.42 -2.56 -19.11
CA ALA A 75 18.14 -1.34 -18.74
C ALA A 75 19.00 -1.54 -17.48
N PHE A 76 18.51 -2.30 -16.49
CA PHE A 76 19.24 -2.59 -15.26
C PHE A 76 20.30 -3.69 -15.42
N SER A 77 20.08 -4.67 -16.31
CA SER A 77 21.11 -5.66 -16.64
C SER A 77 22.29 -5.05 -17.40
N ARG A 78 22.03 -4.07 -18.28
CA ARG A 78 23.07 -3.31 -19.00
C ARG A 78 23.90 -2.41 -18.08
N ARG A 79 23.33 -1.88 -17.00
CA ARG A 79 24.08 -1.06 -16.02
C ARG A 79 25.13 -1.89 -15.27
N ARG A 80 24.78 -3.11 -14.85
CA ARG A 80 25.71 -4.01 -14.13
C ARG A 80 26.93 -4.41 -14.96
N ASN A 81 26.80 -4.55 -16.28
CA ASN A 81 27.92 -4.93 -17.17
C ASN A 81 28.84 -3.77 -17.56
N ARG A 82 28.38 -2.52 -17.43
CA ARG A 82 29.20 -1.34 -17.76
C ARG A 82 30.16 -0.96 -16.62
N GLU A 83 29.86 -1.38 -15.39
CA GLU A 83 30.72 -1.17 -14.21
C GLU A 83 31.79 -2.26 -14.05
N THR A 84 31.62 -3.44 -14.65
CA THR A 84 32.56 -4.58 -14.56
C THR A 84 33.47 -4.77 -15.77
N SER A 85 33.36 -3.92 -16.80
CA SER A 85 34.19 -3.97 -18.01
C SER A 85 35.30 -2.90 -18.06
N SER A 86 35.45 -2.09 -17.00
CA SER A 86 36.64 -1.28 -16.75
C SER A 86 37.42 -1.88 -15.59
N SER A 87 38.26 -2.87 -15.87
CA SER A 87 39.36 -3.33 -15.00
C SER A 87 40.46 -3.88 -15.88
#